data_AF-A0A2L1U1I5-F1
#
_entry.id   AF-A0A2L1U1I5-F1
#
_cell.length_a   1.000
_cell.length_b   1.000
_cell.length_c   1.000
_cell.angle_alpha   90.00
_cell.angle_beta   90.00
_cell.angle_gamma   90.00
#
_symmetry.space_group_name_H-M   'P 1'
#
loop_
_entity.id
_entity.type
_entity.pdbx_description
1 polymer ?
#
loop_
_entity_poly.entity_id
_entity_poly.type
_entity_poly.pdbx_seq_one_letter_code
_entity_poly.pdbx_strand_id
1 'polypeptide(L)' 'MGKYVGKTVEIIYLDRKGQITQRKVQIRSIHGSMVRAYCMLSKSVRTFKLENILAMHPVMSRHAV' A
#
# COMPACT_ATOMS: atom_id res chain seq x y z
N MET A 1 -7.65 6.83 5.19
CA MET A 1 -7.02 6.19 4.00
C MET A 1 -7.75 6.44 2.68
N GLY A 2 -9.06 6.73 2.66
CA GLY A 2 -9.86 6.87 1.43
C GLY A 2 -9.31 7.84 0.37
N LYS A 3 -8.71 8.97 0.77
CA LYS A 3 -8.10 9.95 -0.16
C LYS A 3 -6.94 9.43 -1.02
N TYR A 4 -6.45 8.21 -0.74
CA TYR A 4 -5.37 7.58 -1.48
C TYR A 4 -5.84 6.54 -2.50
N VAL A 5 -7.15 6.27 -2.61
CA VAL A 5 -7.69 5.42 -3.69
C VAL A 5 -7.28 5.98 -5.05
N GLY A 6 -6.79 5.11 -5.94
CA GLY A 6 -6.22 5.44 -7.24
C GLY A 6 -4.75 5.88 -7.20
N LYS A 7 -4.22 6.24 -6.02
CA LYS A 7 -2.85 6.71 -5.86
C LYS A 7 -1.88 5.59 -5.54
N THR A 8 -0.64 5.78 -5.95
CA THR A 8 0.48 4.94 -5.52
C THR A 8 1.04 5.48 -4.22
N VAL A 9 1.21 4.60 -3.25
CA VAL A 9 1.80 4.89 -1.95
C VAL A 9 2.90 3.86 -1.67
N GLU A 10 3.86 4.25 -0.86
CA GLU A 10 4.81 3.33 -0.25
C GLU A 10 4.37 3.06 1.19
N ILE A 11 4.37 1.79 1.59
CA ILE A 11 3.99 1.36 2.93
C ILE A 11 5.12 0.56 3.58
N ILE A 12 5.24 0.70 4.90
CA ILE A 12 5.97 -0.23 5.76
C ILE A 12 4.94 -1.20 6.34
N TYR A 13 5.02 -2.48 5.98
CA TYR A 13 4.01 -3.48 6.28
C TYR A 13 4.57 -4.62 7.13
N LEU A 14 3.92 -4.90 8.26
CA LEU A 14 4.19 -6.03 9.13
C LEU A 14 3.38 -7.26 8.68
N ASP A 15 4.05 -8.32 8.27
CA ASP A 15 3.36 -9.56 7.90
C ASP A 15 3.02 -10.43 9.14
N ARG A 16 2.31 -11.53 8.89
CA ARG A 16 1.86 -12.44 9.97
C ARG A 16 3.01 -13.24 10.62
N LYS A 17 4.18 -13.29 9.99
CA LYS A 17 5.40 -13.92 10.53
C LYS A 17 6.28 -12.92 11.29
N GLY A 18 5.82 -11.67 11.45
CA GLY A 18 6.58 -10.60 12.09
C GLY A 18 7.59 -9.91 11.18
N GLN A 19 7.59 -10.20 9.87
CA GLN A 19 8.53 -9.57 8.95
C GLN A 19 8.02 -8.21 8.49
N ILE A 20 8.88 -7.21 8.61
CA ILE A 20 8.61 -5.85 8.12
C ILE A 20 9.10 -5.76 6.67
N THR A 21 8.23 -5.28 5.78
CA THR A 21 8.55 -5.10 4.36
C THR A 21 8.17 -3.70 3.89
N GLN A 22 9.02 -3.07 3.08
CA GLN A 22 8.69 -1.84 2.38
C GLN A 22 8.08 -2.19 1.02
N ARG A 23 6.90 -1.63 0.72
CA ARG A 23 6.14 -1.98 -0.49
C ARG A 23 5.57 -0.74 -1.16
N LYS A 24 5.84 -0.60 -2.45
CA LYS A 24 5.11 0.31 -3.32
C LYS A 24 3.83 -0.36 -3.82
N VAL A 25 2.68 0.25 -3.52
CA VAL A 25 1.36 -0.28 -3.84
C VAL A 25 0.44 0.80 -4.42
N GLN A 26 -0.37 0.44 -5.41
CA GLN A 26 -1.46 1.30 -5.88
C GLN A 26 -2.75 0.93 -5.18
N ILE A 27 -3.33 1.85 -4.41
CA ILE A 27 -4.55 1.60 -3.65
C ILE A 27 -5.73 1.50 -4.63
N ARG A 28 -6.41 0.36 -4.65
CA ARG A 28 -7.57 0.13 -5.54
C ARG A 28 -8.88 0.39 -4.81
N SER A 29 -8.99 -0.08 -3.56
CA SER A 29 -10.16 0.14 -2.73
C SER A 29 -9.84 -0.10 -1.26
N ILE A 30 -10.66 0.46 -0.38
CA ILE A 30 -10.55 0.31 1.07
C ILE A 30 -11.95 -0.06 1.58
N HIS A 31 -12.03 -1.17 2.31
CA HIS A 31 -13.27 -1.66 2.92
C HIS A 31 -13.01 -1.94 4.39
N GLY A 32 -13.57 -1.13 5.28
CA GLY A 32 -13.27 -1.20 6.72
C GLY A 32 -11.77 -1.12 7.00
N SER A 33 -11.21 -2.15 7.61
CA SER A 33 -9.79 -2.29 7.95
C SER A 33 -8.94 -2.97 6.87
N MET A 34 -9.50 -3.22 5.68
CA MET A 34 -8.82 -3.92 4.59
C MET A 34 -8.54 -2.98 3.41
N VAL A 35 -7.31 -3.02 2.92
CA VAL A 35 -6.84 -2.24 1.78
C VAL A 35 -6.52 -3.19 0.63
N ARG A 36 -7.30 -3.15 -0.45
CA ARG A 36 -6.99 -3.88 -1.68
C ARG A 36 -6.10 -3.01 -2.55
N ALA A 37 -4.92 -3.50 -2.88
CA ALA A 37 -3.94 -2.74 -3.65
C ALA A 37 -3.18 -3.62 -4.64
N TYR A 38 -2.78 -3.05 -5.77
CA TYR A 38 -1.81 -3.71 -6.65
C TYR A 38 -0.41 -3.53 -6.07
N CYS A 39 0.28 -4.62 -5.74
CA CYS A 39 1.62 -4.60 -5.17
C CYS A 39 2.65 -4.74 -6.28
N MET A 40 3.48 -3.70 -6.46
CA MET A 40 4.47 -3.65 -7.54
C MET A 40 5.54 -4.74 -7.36
N LEU A 41 5.96 -5.00 -6.11
CA LEU A 41 6.95 -6.02 -5.79
C LEU A 41 6.50 -7.43 -6.21
N SER A 42 5.25 -7.79 -5.96
CA SER A 42 4.72 -9.12 -6.29
C SER A 42 3.97 -9.17 -7.62
N LYS A 43 3.92 -8.05 -8.37
CA LYS A 43 3.17 -7.90 -9.63
C LYS A 43 1.75 -8.47 -9.59
N SER A 44 1.04 -8.25 -8.48
CA SER A 44 -0.27 -8.87 -8.22
C SER A 44 -1.11 -8.06 -7.25
N VAL A 45 -2.43 -8.25 -7.30
CA VAL A 45 -3.36 -7.63 -6.34
C VAL A 45 -3.29 -8.36 -5.01
N ARG A 46 -3.10 -7.61 -3.92
CA ARG A 46 -3.08 -8.12 -2.56
C ARG A 46 -3.99 -7.31 -1.65
N THR A 47 -4.45 -7.94 -0.59
CA THR A 47 -5.17 -7.28 0.50
C THR A 47 -4.24 -7.10 1.68
N PHE A 48 -4.12 -5.88 2.16
CA PHE A 48 -3.33 -5.48 3.31
C PHE A 48 -4.27 -5.10 4.45
N LYS A 49 -3.96 -5.50 5.67
CA LYS A 49 -4.69 -5.01 6.84
C LYS A 49 -4.18 -3.62 7.22
N LEU A 50 -5.09 -2.70 7.51
CA LEU A 50 -4.75 -1.33 7.91
C LEU A 50 -3.93 -1.32 9.21
N GLU A 51 -4.28 -2.18 10.18
CA GLU A 51 -3.58 -2.33 11.46
C GLU A 51 -2.11 -2.79 11.32
N ASN A 52 -1.76 -3.40 10.18
CA ASN A 52 -0.41 -3.88 9.88
C ASN A 52 0.42 -2.90 9.04
N ILE A 53 -0.15 -1.74 8.66
CA ILE A 53 0.57 -0.67 7.97
C ILE A 53 1.18 0.24 9.04
N LEU A 54 2.48 0.10 9.27
CA LEU A 54 3.22 0.83 10.31
C LEU A 54 3.54 2.26 9.89
N ALA A 55 3.76 2.48 8.60
CA ALA A 55 3.95 3.79 8.02
C ALA A 55 3.47 3.80 6.56
N MET A 56 3.09 4.98 6.06
CA MET A 56 2.68 5.17 4.68
C MET A 56 3.12 6.55 4.18
N HIS A 57 3.68 6.59 2.98
CA HIS A 57 4.05 7.81 2.28
C HIS A 57 3.46 7.83 0.86
N PRO A 58 2.80 8.93 0.42
CA PRO A 58 2.36 9.06 -0.96
C PRO A 58 3.56 9.11 -1.91
N VAL A 59 3.54 8.33 -2.98
CA VAL A 59 4.56 8.47 -4.02
C VAL A 59 4.12 9.63 -4.90
N MET A 60 4.77 10.79 -4.76
CA MET A 60 4.65 11.85 -5.76
C MET A 60 5.25 11.31 -7.06
N SER A 61 4.43 11.15 -8.09
CA SER A 61 4.97 11.11 -9.45
C SER A 61 5.64 12.46 -9.66
N ARG A 62 6.98 12.49 -9.62
CA ARG A 62 7.72 13.57 -10.24
C ARG A 62 7.26 13.54 -11.69
N HIS A 63 6.53 14.57 -12.13
CA HIS A 63 6.43 14.79 -13.57
C HIS A 63 7.88 14.85 -14.07
N ALA A 64 8.27 13.86 -14.87
CA ALA A 64 9.45 14.00 -15.70
C ALA A 64 9.11 15.17 -16.63
N VAL A 65 9.64 16.34 -16.28
CA VAL A 65 9.78 17.49 -17.19
C VAL A 65 10.80 17.14 -18.25
#